data_AF-I2H6N5-F1
#
_entry.id   AF-I2H6N5-F1
#
_cell.length_a   1.000
_cell.length_b   1.000
_cell.length_c   1.000
_cell.angle_alpha   90.00
_cell.angle_beta   90.00
_cell.angle_gamma   90.00
#
_symmetry.space_group_name_H-M   'P 1'
#
loop_
_entity.id
_entity.type
_entity.pdbx_description
1 polymer ?
#
loop_
_entity_poly.entity_id
_entity_poly.type
_entity_poly.pdbx_seq_one_letter_code
_entity_poly.pdbx_strand_id
1 'polypeptide(L)'
;MSGNREQVFPTRMTLGVMKTKLKGANQGYSLLKRKSEALTKRFRDITKRIDDAKQKMGRVMQTAAFSLAEVQYATGENIGYQVQESVSNARFKVKARQENVSGVYLPQFESYIESEINDFKLTGLGRGGQQVQRAKEIYSKAVETLVELASLQTAFIILDEVIKVTNRRVNAIEHVIIPRTKNTIDYINSELDELDREEFYRLKKVQEKKQIETERLDAEMKLKREQMEKEEAEKGINKTTSSAQPATDLVADQEDDVIF
;
A
#
# COMPACT_ATOMS: atom_id res chain seq x y z
N MET A 1 27.58 -3.03 5.58
CA MET A 1 26.65 -2.93 4.43
C MET A 1 25.52 -3.99 4.45
N SER A 2 25.18 -4.59 5.60
CA SER A 2 24.20 -5.71 5.67
C SER A 2 22.72 -5.29 5.79
N GLY A 3 22.39 -3.99 5.78
CA GLY A 3 21.03 -3.50 6.01
C GLY A 3 20.13 -3.35 4.78
N ASN A 4 20.69 -3.41 3.56
CA ASN A 4 19.98 -3.09 2.31
C ASN A 4 19.30 -4.29 1.62
N ARG A 5 19.28 -5.45 2.26
CA ARG A 5 18.65 -6.68 1.74
C ARG A 5 17.82 -7.39 2.79
N GLU A 6 16.88 -8.22 2.35
CA GLU A 6 16.17 -9.14 3.24
C GLU A 6 16.99 -10.42 3.43
N GLN A 7 16.93 -11.01 4.62
CA GLN A 7 17.64 -12.25 4.91
C GLN A 7 16.77 -13.43 4.45
N VAL A 8 16.99 -13.86 3.21
CA VAL A 8 16.28 -15.00 2.61
C VAL A 8 17.26 -15.89 1.86
N PHE A 9 17.00 -17.20 1.89
CA PHE A 9 17.76 -18.16 1.09
C PHE A 9 17.40 -18.02 -0.40
N PRO A 10 18.40 -18.05 -1.31
CA PRO A 10 18.16 -17.94 -2.74
C PRO A 10 17.59 -19.25 -3.29
N THR A 11 16.28 -19.25 -3.58
CA THR A 11 15.58 -20.38 -4.22
C THR A 11 14.61 -19.83 -5.26
N ARG A 12 14.24 -20.63 -6.26
CA ARG A 12 13.24 -20.22 -7.26
C ARG A 12 11.88 -19.86 -6.62
N MET A 13 11.52 -20.50 -5.51
CA MET A 13 10.31 -20.17 -4.76
C MET A 13 10.40 -18.79 -4.09
N THR A 14 11.52 -18.49 -3.41
CA THR A 14 11.72 -17.19 -2.74
C THR A 14 11.81 -16.05 -3.75
N LEU A 15 12.35 -16.29 -4.95
CA LEU A 15 12.29 -15.35 -6.08
C LEU A 15 10.84 -14.98 -6.44
N GLY A 16 9.96 -15.96 -6.57
CA GLY A 16 8.54 -15.74 -6.88
C GLY A 16 7.82 -14.90 -5.82
N VAL A 17 8.10 -15.19 -4.54
CA VAL A 17 7.58 -14.41 -3.40
C VAL A 17 8.06 -12.97 -3.46
N MET A 18 9.36 -12.73 -3.70
CA MET A 18 9.92 -11.38 -3.77
C MET A 18 9.40 -10.57 -4.98
N LYS A 19 9.24 -11.21 -6.14
CA LYS A 19 8.62 -10.57 -7.32
C LYS A 19 7.16 -10.17 -7.06
N THR A 20 6.41 -11.05 -6.39
CA THR A 20 5.02 -10.75 -5.99
C THR A 20 4.97 -9.60 -4.98
N LYS A 21 5.88 -9.60 -4.00
CA LYS A 21 6.03 -8.52 -3.02
C LYS A 21 6.38 -7.19 -3.68
N LEU A 22 7.29 -7.18 -4.66
CA LEU A 22 7.65 -5.97 -5.42
C LEU A 22 6.44 -5.42 -6.19
N LYS A 23 5.69 -6.28 -6.87
CA LYS A 23 4.45 -5.88 -7.57
C LYS A 23 3.41 -5.32 -6.59
N GLY A 24 3.22 -5.97 -5.44
CA GLY A 24 2.35 -5.50 -4.37
C GLY A 24 2.78 -4.15 -3.80
N ALA A 25 4.08 -3.94 -3.58
CA ALA A 25 4.64 -2.68 -3.10
C ALA A 25 4.42 -1.53 -4.10
N ASN A 26 4.63 -1.78 -5.41
CA ASN A 26 4.37 -0.79 -6.46
C ASN A 26 2.88 -0.42 -6.56
N GLN A 27 1.99 -1.41 -6.47
CA GLN A 27 0.55 -1.17 -6.46
C GLN A 27 0.12 -0.39 -5.21
N GLY A 28 0.63 -0.78 -4.04
CA GLY A 28 0.40 -0.09 -2.77
C GLY A 28 0.86 1.37 -2.81
N TYR A 29 2.06 1.61 -3.36
CA TYR A 29 2.59 2.97 -3.56
C TYR A 29 1.64 3.83 -4.40
N SER A 30 1.21 3.35 -5.56
CA SER A 30 0.28 4.07 -6.45
C SER A 30 -1.06 4.38 -5.78
N LEU A 31 -1.62 3.42 -5.04
CA LEU A 31 -2.88 3.60 -4.32
C LEU A 31 -2.77 4.61 -3.18
N LEU A 32 -1.72 4.52 -2.36
CA LEU A 32 -1.50 5.45 -1.25
C LEU A 32 -1.18 6.86 -1.75
N LYS A 33 -0.45 6.98 -2.87
CA LYS A 33 -0.16 8.27 -3.50
C LYS A 33 -1.44 8.97 -3.95
N ARG A 34 -2.32 8.26 -4.67
CA ARG A 34 -3.64 8.76 -5.08
C ARG A 34 -4.51 9.16 -3.90
N LYS A 35 -4.52 8.36 -2.82
CA LYS A 35 -5.23 8.70 -1.58
C LYS A 35 -4.69 9.98 -0.96
N SER A 36 -3.36 10.12 -0.86
CA SER A 36 -2.71 11.31 -0.28
C SER A 36 -3.02 12.58 -1.08
N GLU A 37 -3.00 12.51 -2.41
CA GLU A 37 -3.35 13.65 -3.27
C GLU A 37 -4.81 14.08 -3.10
N ALA A 38 -5.74 13.12 -3.03
CA ALA A 38 -7.16 13.40 -2.78
C ALA A 38 -7.38 14.06 -1.41
N LEU A 39 -6.73 13.53 -0.36
CA LEU A 39 -6.80 14.10 0.99
C LEU A 39 -6.19 15.51 1.03
N THR A 40 -5.06 15.73 0.34
CA THR A 40 -4.41 17.06 0.27
C THR A 40 -5.30 18.09 -0.41
N LYS A 41 -6.04 17.70 -1.46
CA LYS A 41 -7.02 18.59 -2.10
C LYS A 41 -8.13 19.00 -1.12
N ARG A 42 -8.72 18.02 -0.42
CA ARG A 42 -9.76 18.28 0.59
C ARG A 42 -9.25 19.10 1.77
N PHE A 43 -8.01 18.85 2.18
CA PHE A 43 -7.35 19.62 3.23
C PHE A 43 -7.28 21.10 2.87
N ARG A 44 -6.87 21.43 1.65
CA ARG A 44 -6.84 22.83 1.16
C ARG A 44 -8.23 23.46 1.10
N ASP A 45 -9.25 22.70 0.68
CA ASP A 45 -10.63 23.18 0.67
C ASP A 45 -11.11 23.51 2.09
N ILE A 46 -10.78 22.66 3.07
CA ILE A 46 -11.11 22.88 4.49
C ILE A 46 -10.34 24.07 5.06
N THR A 47 -9.06 24.26 4.73
CA THR A 47 -8.28 25.44 5.15
C THR A 47 -8.97 26.74 4.75
N LYS A 48 -9.40 26.85 3.48
CA LYS A 48 -10.11 28.03 3.00
C LYS A 48 -11.42 28.26 3.77
N ARG A 49 -12.19 27.19 4.00
CA ARG A 49 -13.43 27.27 4.80
C ARG A 49 -13.17 27.70 6.24
N ILE A 50 -12.06 27.27 6.85
CA ILE A 50 -11.67 27.69 8.19
C ILE A 50 -11.36 29.18 8.22
N ASP A 51 -10.62 29.69 7.24
CA ASP A 51 -10.29 31.12 7.16
C ASP A 51 -11.56 31.96 7.01
N ASP A 52 -12.47 31.58 6.10
CA ASP A 52 -13.75 32.24 5.90
C ASP A 52 -14.63 32.19 7.17
N ALA A 53 -14.72 31.01 7.80
CA ALA A 53 -15.49 30.82 9.03
C ALA A 53 -14.89 31.61 10.21
N LYS A 54 -13.57 31.73 10.30
CA LYS A 54 -12.88 32.51 11.34
C LYS A 54 -13.10 34.01 11.16
N GLN A 55 -13.11 34.51 9.92
CA GLN A 55 -13.49 35.89 9.63
C GLN A 55 -14.96 36.16 9.97
N LYS A 56 -15.87 35.24 9.60
CA LYS A 56 -17.29 35.33 9.95
C LYS A 56 -17.50 35.32 11.47
N MET A 57 -16.82 34.42 12.18
CA MET A 57 -16.84 34.34 13.64
C MET A 57 -16.38 35.65 14.28
N GLY A 58 -15.30 36.26 13.79
CA GLY A 58 -14.82 37.56 14.31
C GLY A 58 -15.89 38.64 14.24
N ARG A 59 -16.61 38.73 13.12
CA ARG A 59 -17.72 39.70 12.94
C ARG A 59 -18.91 39.39 13.84
N VAL A 60 -19.34 38.12 13.91
CA VAL A 60 -20.48 37.71 14.74
C VAL A 60 -20.18 37.92 16.22
N MET A 61 -18.96 37.61 16.67
CA MET A 61 -18.52 37.82 18.05
C MET A 61 -18.43 39.31 18.40
N GLN A 62 -17.97 40.15 17.48
CA GLN A 62 -17.99 41.61 17.68
C GLN A 62 -19.41 42.14 17.89
N THR A 63 -20.37 41.69 17.06
CA THR A 63 -21.79 42.05 17.22
C THR A 63 -22.37 41.51 18.53
N ALA A 64 -21.97 40.31 18.96
CA ALA A 64 -22.38 39.74 20.24
C ALA A 64 -21.82 40.53 21.43
N ALA A 65 -20.55 40.92 21.39
CA ALA A 65 -19.95 41.76 22.43
C ALA A 65 -20.63 43.13 22.52
N PHE A 66 -21.01 43.72 21.39
CA PHE A 66 -21.76 44.98 21.37
C PHE A 66 -23.16 44.83 21.96
N SER A 67 -23.88 43.75 21.65
CA SER A 67 -25.21 43.52 22.24
C SER A 67 -25.16 43.26 23.75
N LEU A 68 -24.06 42.66 24.26
CA LEU A 68 -23.83 42.57 25.70
C LEU A 68 -23.65 43.96 26.33
N ALA A 69 -22.90 44.86 25.69
CA ALA A 69 -22.73 46.22 26.17
C ALA A 69 -24.06 47.00 26.20
N GLU A 70 -24.91 46.83 25.17
CA GLU A 70 -26.29 47.39 25.16
C GLU A 70 -27.12 46.86 26.33
N VAL A 71 -27.02 45.57 26.63
CA VAL A 71 -27.70 44.95 27.78
C VAL A 71 -27.19 45.55 29.09
N GLN A 72 -25.88 45.60 29.30
CA GLN A 72 -25.29 46.13 30.54
C GLN A 72 -25.68 47.59 30.79
N TYR A 73 -25.78 48.40 29.72
CA TYR A 73 -26.26 49.77 29.82
C TYR A 73 -27.76 49.84 30.19
N ALA A 74 -28.59 48.98 29.59
CA ALA A 74 -30.04 48.99 29.80
C ALA A 74 -30.49 48.39 31.13
N THR A 75 -29.81 47.36 31.63
CA THR A 75 -30.18 46.58 32.83
C THR A 75 -29.34 46.94 34.06
N GLY A 76 -28.21 47.63 33.90
CA GLY A 76 -27.26 47.94 34.97
C GLY A 76 -26.29 46.79 35.27
N GLU A 77 -25.54 46.89 36.37
CA GLU A 77 -24.41 45.98 36.67
C GLU A 77 -24.82 44.58 37.18
N ASN A 78 -26.07 44.39 37.62
CA ASN A 78 -26.50 43.19 38.36
C ASN A 78 -26.90 41.98 37.50
N ILE A 79 -26.86 42.07 36.17
CA ILE A 79 -27.35 40.99 35.30
C ILE A 79 -26.46 39.73 35.33
N GLY A 80 -25.16 39.89 35.55
CA GLY A 80 -24.21 38.77 35.57
C GLY A 80 -24.54 37.75 36.68
N TYR A 81 -24.85 38.23 37.88
CA TYR A 81 -25.22 37.37 39.02
C TYR A 81 -26.53 36.62 38.76
N GLN A 82 -27.55 37.30 38.23
CA GLN A 82 -28.84 36.68 37.91
C GLN A 82 -28.72 35.59 36.84
N VAL A 83 -27.89 35.80 35.82
CA VAL A 83 -27.65 34.80 34.78
C VAL A 83 -26.88 33.61 35.33
N GLN A 84 -25.90 33.81 36.22
CA GLN A 84 -25.16 32.71 36.84
C GLN A 84 -26.05 31.86 37.75
N GLU A 85 -26.91 32.49 38.55
CA GLU A 85 -27.86 31.79 39.42
C GLU A 85 -28.93 31.03 38.64
N SER A 86 -29.31 31.52 37.45
CA SER A 86 -30.33 30.87 36.62
C SER A 86 -29.83 29.65 35.83
N VAL A 87 -28.52 29.37 35.83
CA VAL A 87 -27.94 28.24 35.08
C VAL A 87 -28.11 26.95 35.88
N SER A 88 -28.87 25.99 35.33
CA SER A 88 -29.03 24.64 35.88
C SER A 88 -28.63 23.57 34.87
N ASN A 89 -29.32 23.51 33.73
CA ASN A 89 -29.04 22.60 32.64
C ASN A 89 -28.70 23.38 31.36
N ALA A 90 -27.80 22.83 30.53
CA ALA A 90 -27.45 23.47 29.27
C ALA A 90 -28.60 23.32 28.26
N ARG A 91 -29.21 24.43 27.85
CA ARG A 91 -30.17 24.47 26.75
C ARG A 91 -29.55 24.18 25.37
N PHE A 92 -28.34 24.69 25.14
CA PHE A 92 -27.58 24.47 23.91
C PHE A 92 -26.64 23.29 24.10
N LYS A 93 -26.86 22.21 23.34
CA LYS A 93 -26.07 20.99 23.42
C LYS A 93 -25.51 20.63 22.05
N VAL A 94 -24.47 19.81 22.03
CA VAL A 94 -23.76 19.42 20.81
C VAL A 94 -23.79 17.89 20.69
N LYS A 95 -24.12 17.39 19.49
CA LYS A 95 -24.01 15.96 19.14
C LYS A 95 -22.81 15.77 18.23
N ALA A 96 -22.04 14.73 18.51
CA ALA A 96 -20.99 14.29 17.62
C ALA A 96 -21.56 13.30 16.59
N ARG A 97 -21.30 13.57 15.32
CA ARG A 97 -21.59 12.73 14.17
C ARG A 97 -20.26 12.35 13.51
N GLN A 98 -20.20 11.22 12.83
CA GLN A 98 -19.03 10.86 12.03
C GLN A 98 -19.34 11.04 10.54
N GLU A 99 -18.48 11.75 9.84
CA GLU A 99 -18.52 11.92 8.38
C GLU A 99 -17.33 11.19 7.75
N ASN A 100 -17.56 10.45 6.66
CA ASN A 100 -16.49 9.78 5.93
C ASN A 100 -16.00 10.66 4.77
N VAL A 101 -14.75 11.13 4.86
CA VAL A 101 -14.09 11.90 3.81
C VAL A 101 -12.93 11.10 3.24
N SER A 102 -13.10 10.59 2.02
CA SER A 102 -12.05 9.87 1.28
C SER A 102 -11.42 8.68 2.04
N GLY A 103 -12.25 7.97 2.82
CA GLY A 103 -11.81 6.82 3.62
C GLY A 103 -11.10 7.19 4.91
N VAL A 104 -11.44 8.35 5.48
CA VAL A 104 -11.06 8.82 6.82
C VAL A 104 -12.33 9.27 7.53
N TYR A 105 -12.57 8.77 8.73
CA TYR A 105 -13.71 9.17 9.56
C TYR A 105 -13.36 10.43 10.33
N LEU A 106 -14.07 11.52 10.04
CA LEU A 106 -13.90 12.81 10.69
C LEU A 106 -15.09 13.07 11.62
N PRO A 107 -14.87 13.56 12.84
CA PRO A 107 -15.94 14.00 13.71
C PRO A 107 -16.53 15.32 13.19
N GLN A 108 -17.85 15.36 13.12
CA GLN A 108 -18.65 16.53 12.83
C GLN A 108 -19.53 16.87 14.02
N PHE A 109 -19.63 18.14 14.38
CA PHE A 109 -20.46 18.59 15.49
C PHE A 109 -21.74 19.24 14.98
N GLU A 110 -22.88 18.75 15.45
CA GLU A 110 -24.21 19.32 15.17
C GLU A 110 -24.75 19.93 16.47
N SER A 111 -25.14 21.21 16.44
CA SER A 111 -25.79 21.88 17.56
C SER A 111 -27.28 21.57 17.61
N TYR A 112 -27.82 21.32 18.79
CA TYR A 112 -29.25 21.20 19.02
C TYR A 112 -29.67 22.01 20.24
N ILE A 113 -30.83 22.65 20.13
CA ILE A 113 -31.42 23.47 21.19
C ILE A 113 -32.57 22.68 21.79
N GLU A 114 -32.50 22.40 23.08
CA GLU A 114 -33.57 21.72 23.80
C GLU A 114 -34.62 22.74 24.25
N SER A 115 -35.77 22.76 23.58
CA SER A 115 -36.82 23.78 23.78
C SER A 115 -37.53 23.68 25.14
N GLU A 116 -37.40 22.56 25.83
CA GLU A 116 -38.01 22.33 27.16
C GLU A 116 -37.32 23.14 28.27
N ILE A 117 -36.04 23.48 28.06
CA ILE A 117 -35.23 24.21 29.02
C ILE A 117 -35.36 25.72 28.75
N ASN A 118 -35.90 26.45 29.73
CA ASN A 118 -36.03 27.90 29.66
C ASN A 118 -35.41 28.57 30.89
N ASP A 119 -34.10 28.81 30.80
CA ASP A 119 -33.26 29.32 31.89
C ASP A 119 -33.43 30.82 32.15
N PHE A 120 -33.98 31.58 31.19
CA PHE A 120 -34.03 33.05 31.23
C PHE A 120 -35.42 33.61 31.60
N LYS A 121 -36.28 32.83 32.28
CA LYS A 121 -37.65 33.28 32.61
C LYS A 121 -37.69 34.53 33.50
N LEU A 122 -36.68 34.72 34.36
CA LEU A 122 -36.67 35.80 35.36
C LEU A 122 -35.79 37.00 34.98
N THR A 123 -34.80 36.80 34.10
CA THR A 123 -33.74 37.78 33.76
C THR A 123 -34.18 38.87 32.77
N GLY A 124 -35.47 38.96 32.44
CA GLY A 124 -36.03 39.90 31.46
C GLY A 124 -37.32 40.59 31.90
N LEU A 125 -37.72 40.43 33.17
CA LEU A 125 -38.94 41.04 33.73
C LEU A 125 -38.73 42.51 34.15
N GLY A 126 -37.48 42.96 34.29
CA GLY A 126 -37.11 44.32 34.68
C GLY A 126 -36.89 45.28 33.49
N ARG A 127 -36.23 46.42 33.75
CA ARG A 127 -35.80 47.36 32.70
C ARG A 127 -34.79 46.67 31.78
N GLY A 128 -35.02 46.72 30.46
CA GLY A 128 -34.08 46.21 29.45
C GLY A 128 -34.31 44.77 28.97
N GLY A 129 -35.40 44.09 29.36
CA GLY A 129 -35.65 42.68 28.97
C GLY A 129 -35.66 42.39 27.47
N GLN A 130 -36.11 43.33 26.63
CA GLN A 130 -36.04 43.19 25.17
C GLN A 130 -34.59 43.13 24.65
N GLN A 131 -33.68 43.91 25.25
CA GLN A 131 -32.27 43.88 24.87
C GLN A 131 -31.61 42.57 25.31
N VAL A 132 -31.99 42.03 26.47
CA VAL A 132 -31.51 40.73 26.95
C VAL A 132 -31.93 39.61 25.99
N GLN A 133 -33.18 39.62 25.54
CA GLN A 133 -33.68 38.62 24.60
C GLN A 133 -32.98 38.74 23.23
N ARG A 134 -32.75 39.96 22.74
CA ARG A 134 -31.98 40.20 21.52
C ARG A 134 -30.53 39.72 21.63
N ALA A 135 -29.87 40.03 22.75
CA ALA A 135 -28.51 39.58 23.00
C ALA A 135 -28.44 38.04 23.04
N LYS A 136 -29.39 37.39 23.71
CA LYS A 136 -29.49 35.91 23.73
C LYS A 136 -29.59 35.31 22.34
N GLU A 137 -30.40 35.88 21.44
CA GLU A 137 -30.51 35.40 20.06
C GLU A 137 -29.20 35.59 19.27
N ILE A 138 -28.52 36.72 19.47
CA ILE A 138 -27.22 36.99 18.83
C ILE A 138 -26.16 36.02 19.34
N TYR A 139 -26.07 35.80 20.66
CA TYR A 139 -25.14 34.85 21.26
C TYR A 139 -25.46 33.40 20.87
N SER A 140 -26.73 33.03 20.72
CA SER A 140 -27.11 31.69 20.26
C SER A 140 -26.57 31.43 18.84
N LYS A 141 -26.71 32.40 17.93
CA LYS A 141 -26.12 32.35 16.59
C LYS A 141 -24.58 32.36 16.62
N ALA A 142 -23.98 33.10 17.54
CA ALA A 142 -22.52 33.12 17.71
C ALA A 142 -21.99 31.75 18.13
N VAL A 143 -22.61 31.10 19.11
CA VAL A 143 -22.23 29.76 19.57
C VAL A 143 -22.45 28.72 18.47
N GLU A 144 -23.52 28.81 17.69
CA GLU A 144 -23.72 27.95 16.51
C GLU A 144 -22.55 28.07 15.51
N THR A 145 -22.13 29.29 15.16
CA THR A 145 -20.97 29.48 14.28
C THR A 145 -19.64 28.99 14.90
N LEU A 146 -19.52 29.03 16.23
CA LEU A 146 -18.36 28.47 16.93
C LEU A 146 -18.33 26.95 16.87
N VAL A 147 -19.49 26.29 16.99
CA VAL A 147 -19.58 24.83 16.85
C VAL A 147 -19.21 24.39 15.43
N GLU A 148 -19.70 25.09 14.41
CA GLU A 148 -19.30 24.85 13.01
C GLU A 148 -17.79 24.99 12.83
N LEU A 149 -17.19 26.06 13.36
CA LEU A 149 -15.75 26.29 13.28
C LEU A 149 -14.96 25.22 14.03
N ALA A 150 -15.38 24.84 15.24
CA ALA A 150 -14.74 23.80 16.04
C ALA A 150 -14.78 22.44 15.33
N SER A 151 -15.88 22.14 14.62
CA SER A 151 -16.01 20.96 13.78
C SER A 151 -14.96 20.94 12.67
N LEU A 152 -14.82 22.06 11.95
CA LEU A 152 -13.82 22.18 10.88
C LEU A 152 -12.39 22.09 11.41
N GLN A 153 -12.09 22.71 12.56
CA GLN A 153 -10.77 22.69 13.19
C GLN A 153 -10.38 21.29 13.67
N THR A 154 -11.31 20.59 14.32
CA THR A 154 -11.06 19.22 14.79
C THR A 154 -10.82 18.27 13.62
N ALA A 155 -11.65 18.38 12.58
CA ALA A 155 -11.47 17.64 11.34
C ALA A 155 -10.13 17.96 10.66
N PHE A 156 -9.68 19.21 10.69
CA PHE A 156 -8.40 19.65 10.12
C PHE A 156 -7.20 19.02 10.80
N ILE A 157 -7.17 18.98 12.14
CA ILE A 157 -6.06 18.38 12.90
C ILE A 157 -5.95 16.88 12.61
N ILE A 158 -7.07 16.17 12.63
CA ILE A 158 -7.10 14.72 12.36
C ILE A 158 -6.69 14.45 10.91
N LEU A 159 -7.19 15.24 9.96
CA LEU A 159 -6.87 15.08 8.54
C LEU A 159 -5.38 15.33 8.26
N ASP A 160 -4.77 16.35 8.88
CA ASP A 160 -3.33 16.63 8.76
C ASP A 160 -2.47 15.46 9.26
N GLU A 161 -2.82 14.89 10.42
CA GLU A 161 -2.11 13.74 10.97
C GLU A 161 -2.18 12.54 10.02
N VAL A 162 -3.36 12.25 9.48
CA VAL A 162 -3.55 11.14 8.53
C VAL A 162 -2.76 11.38 7.24
N ILE A 163 -2.71 12.61 6.73
CA ILE A 163 -1.89 12.96 5.55
C ILE A 163 -0.41 12.74 5.86
N LYS A 164 0.09 13.19 7.01
CA LYS A 164 1.49 12.99 7.43
C LYS A 164 1.84 11.51 7.56
N VAL A 165 0.96 10.70 8.16
CA VAL A 165 1.16 9.24 8.25
C VAL A 165 1.16 8.59 6.86
N THR A 166 0.24 8.99 5.99
CA THR A 166 0.14 8.45 4.62
C THR A 166 1.40 8.80 3.81
N ASN A 167 1.86 10.06 3.85
CA ASN A 167 3.08 10.49 3.17
C ASN A 167 4.33 9.78 3.71
N ARG A 168 4.45 9.60 5.03
CA ARG A 168 5.54 8.79 5.60
C ARG A 168 5.52 7.36 5.08
N ARG A 169 4.35 6.73 4.96
CA ARG A 169 4.21 5.38 4.40
C ARG A 169 4.59 5.33 2.92
N VAL A 170 4.18 6.32 2.13
CA VAL A 170 4.55 6.44 0.71
C VAL A 170 6.08 6.53 0.58
N ASN A 171 6.72 7.42 1.34
CA ASN A 171 8.17 7.61 1.31
C ASN A 171 8.93 6.35 1.78
N ALA A 172 8.42 5.65 2.80
CA ALA A 172 9.01 4.39 3.25
C ALA A 172 8.93 3.30 2.17
N ILE A 173 7.82 3.22 1.43
CA ILE A 173 7.69 2.27 0.32
C ILE A 173 8.67 2.63 -0.80
N GLU A 174 8.72 3.90 -1.19
CA GLU A 174 9.52 4.39 -2.32
C GLU A 174 11.03 4.28 -2.06
N HIS A 175 11.51 4.73 -0.90
CA HIS A 175 12.95 4.85 -0.64
C HIS A 175 13.54 3.69 0.16
N VAL A 176 12.73 2.89 0.86
CA VAL A 176 13.23 1.80 1.70
C VAL A 176 12.80 0.43 1.16
N ILE A 177 11.49 0.20 1.02
CA ILE A 177 10.97 -1.16 0.72
C ILE A 177 11.24 -1.55 -0.73
N ILE A 178 10.94 -0.69 -1.70
CA ILE A 178 11.13 -0.99 -3.13
C ILE A 178 12.62 -1.25 -3.43
N PRO A 179 13.57 -0.38 -3.04
CA PRO A 179 15.00 -0.62 -3.30
C PRO A 179 15.51 -1.88 -2.60
N ARG A 180 15.11 -2.10 -1.34
CA ARG A 180 15.52 -3.30 -0.58
C ARG A 180 15.01 -4.59 -1.22
N THR A 181 13.78 -4.59 -1.74
CA THR A 181 13.21 -5.74 -2.43
C THR A 181 13.91 -5.97 -3.78
N LYS A 182 14.21 -4.91 -4.55
CA LYS A 182 14.97 -5.02 -5.80
C LYS A 182 16.37 -5.60 -5.58
N ASN A 183 17.14 -5.07 -4.63
CA ASN A 183 18.46 -5.59 -4.29
C ASN A 183 18.42 -7.08 -3.88
N THR A 184 17.35 -7.49 -3.19
CA THR A 184 17.16 -8.89 -2.79
C THR A 184 16.85 -9.78 -3.99
N ILE A 185 16.04 -9.30 -4.95
CA ILE A 185 15.77 -10.02 -6.21
C ILE A 185 17.05 -10.17 -7.03
N ASP A 186 17.85 -9.11 -7.14
CA ASP A 186 19.10 -9.13 -7.90
C ASP A 186 20.11 -10.13 -7.29
N TYR A 187 20.21 -10.17 -5.95
CA TYR A 187 20.98 -11.17 -5.23
C TYR A 187 20.51 -12.61 -5.52
N ILE A 188 19.20 -12.87 -5.39
CA ILE A 188 18.66 -14.21 -5.64
C ILE A 188 18.90 -14.64 -7.10
N ASN A 189 18.73 -13.74 -8.08
CA ASN A 189 19.03 -14.04 -9.48
C ASN A 189 20.51 -14.40 -9.66
N SER A 190 21.43 -13.60 -9.10
CA SER A 190 22.86 -13.89 -9.24
C SER A 190 23.28 -15.23 -8.63
N GLU A 191 22.70 -15.63 -7.50
CA GLU A 191 22.97 -16.91 -6.86
C GLU A 191 22.34 -18.08 -7.64
N LEU A 192 21.13 -17.92 -8.19
CA LEU A 192 20.50 -18.94 -9.02
C LEU A 192 21.24 -19.15 -10.33
N ASP A 193 21.71 -18.06 -10.97
CA ASP A 193 22.49 -18.12 -12.20
C ASP A 193 23.84 -18.82 -11.98
N GLU A 194 24.46 -18.63 -10.81
CA GLU A 194 25.71 -19.32 -10.45
C GLU A 194 25.48 -20.81 -10.18
N LEU A 195 24.41 -21.16 -9.47
CA LEU A 195 24.02 -22.57 -9.25
C LEU A 195 23.71 -23.29 -10.59
N ASP A 196 22.95 -22.64 -11.47
CA ASP A 196 22.61 -23.16 -12.80
C ASP A 196 23.90 -23.30 -13.66
N ARG A 197 24.86 -22.38 -13.53
CA ARG A 197 26.18 -22.45 -14.19
C ARG A 197 27.03 -23.62 -13.68
N GLU A 198 27.08 -23.83 -12.37
CA GLU A 198 27.78 -24.96 -11.76
C GLU A 198 27.18 -26.31 -12.17
N GLU A 199 25.85 -26.41 -12.20
CA GLU A 199 25.13 -27.60 -12.65
C GLU A 199 25.38 -27.88 -14.15
N PHE A 200 25.34 -26.83 -14.99
CA PHE A 200 25.68 -26.94 -16.40
C PHE A 200 27.12 -27.44 -16.62
N TYR A 201 28.08 -26.93 -15.86
CA TYR A 201 29.47 -27.39 -15.95
C TYR A 201 29.62 -28.86 -15.52
N ARG A 202 28.93 -29.29 -14.45
CA ARG A 202 28.90 -30.70 -14.02
C ARG A 202 28.32 -31.62 -15.10
N LEU A 203 27.19 -31.24 -15.70
CA LEU A 203 26.57 -32.01 -16.79
C LEU A 203 27.50 -32.10 -18.01
N LYS A 204 28.14 -30.99 -18.39
CA LYS A 204 29.11 -30.96 -19.49
C LYS A 204 30.28 -31.92 -19.25
N LYS A 205 30.84 -31.95 -18.04
CA LYS A 205 31.92 -32.88 -17.68
C LYS A 205 31.49 -34.34 -17.68
N VAL A 206 30.26 -34.64 -17.30
CA VAL A 206 29.71 -36.01 -17.37
C VAL A 206 29.51 -36.44 -18.83
N GLN A 207 28.99 -35.57 -19.69
CA GLN A 207 28.90 -35.83 -21.13
C GLN A 207 30.26 -36.03 -21.78
N GLU A 208 31.24 -35.19 -21.47
CA GLU A 208 32.61 -35.31 -21.97
C GLU A 208 33.22 -36.66 -21.56
N LYS A 209 33.02 -37.10 -20.30
CA LYS A 209 33.46 -38.43 -19.86
C LYS A 209 32.75 -39.56 -20.60
N LYS A 210 31.43 -39.47 -20.80
CA LYS A 210 30.66 -40.47 -21.58
C LYS A 210 31.12 -40.54 -23.02
N GLN A 211 31.41 -39.41 -23.66
CA GLN A 211 31.93 -39.34 -25.03
C GLN A 211 33.30 -40.02 -25.15
N ILE A 212 34.21 -39.73 -24.20
CA ILE A 212 35.52 -40.40 -24.13
C ILE A 212 35.36 -41.91 -23.94
N GLU A 213 34.41 -42.34 -23.11
CA GLU A 213 34.12 -43.76 -22.88
C GLU A 213 33.54 -44.43 -24.14
N THR A 214 32.61 -43.79 -24.85
CA THR A 214 32.10 -44.30 -26.13
C THR A 214 33.18 -44.37 -27.20
N GLU A 215 34.05 -43.36 -27.31
CA GLU A 215 35.17 -43.38 -28.26
C GLU A 215 36.17 -44.51 -27.96
N ARG A 216 36.44 -44.81 -26.68
CA ARG A 216 37.25 -45.98 -26.30
C ARG A 216 36.58 -47.30 -26.68
N LEU A 217 35.28 -47.44 -26.41
CA LEU A 217 34.52 -48.63 -26.78
C LEU A 217 34.47 -48.84 -28.30
N ASP A 218 34.27 -47.77 -29.07
CA ASP A 218 34.27 -47.82 -30.53
C ASP A 218 35.66 -48.19 -31.09
N ALA A 219 36.73 -47.70 -30.47
CA ALA A 219 38.10 -48.09 -30.83
C ALA A 219 38.38 -49.57 -30.51
N GLU A 220 37.92 -50.07 -29.37
CA GLU A 220 38.03 -51.49 -29.01
C GLU A 220 37.20 -52.39 -29.94
N MET A 221 36.00 -51.96 -30.34
CA MET A 221 35.15 -52.68 -31.31
C MET A 221 35.76 -52.70 -32.71
N LYS A 222 36.39 -51.60 -33.16
CA LYS A 222 37.14 -51.57 -34.42
C LYS A 222 38.35 -52.49 -34.39
N LEU A 223 39.14 -52.47 -33.32
CA LEU A 223 40.28 -53.38 -33.14
C LEU A 223 39.83 -54.85 -33.14
N LYS A 224 38.70 -55.17 -32.48
CA LYS A 224 38.12 -56.52 -32.53
C LYS A 224 37.63 -56.91 -33.93
N ARG A 225 37.01 -55.99 -34.68
CA ARG A 225 36.63 -56.22 -36.09
C ARG A 225 37.85 -56.46 -36.98
N GLU A 226 38.89 -55.64 -36.87
CA GLU A 226 40.13 -55.82 -37.63
C GLU A 226 40.87 -57.12 -37.26
N GLN A 227 40.80 -57.55 -35.99
CA GLN A 227 41.33 -58.84 -35.56
C GLN A 227 40.51 -60.01 -36.13
N MET A 228 39.18 -59.92 -36.12
CA MET A 228 38.32 -60.94 -36.74
C MET A 228 38.49 -60.99 -38.27
N GLU A 229 38.63 -59.85 -38.95
CA GLU A 229 38.93 -59.80 -40.39
C GLU A 229 40.30 -60.37 -40.73
N LYS A 230 41.32 -60.17 -39.87
CA LYS A 230 42.64 -60.81 -40.02
C LYS A 230 42.57 -62.31 -39.76
N GLU A 231 41.82 -62.76 -38.76
CA GLU A 231 41.59 -64.19 -38.51
C GLU A 231 40.76 -64.86 -39.63
N GLU A 232 39.80 -64.15 -40.23
CA GLU A 232 39.07 -64.62 -41.42
C GLU A 232 39.94 -64.62 -42.67
N ALA A 233 40.84 -63.65 -42.84
CA ALA A 233 41.83 -63.64 -43.92
C ALA A 233 42.87 -64.78 -43.77
N GLU A 234 43.31 -65.09 -42.55
CA GLU A 234 44.18 -66.24 -42.28
C GLU A 234 43.46 -67.59 -42.46
N LYS A 235 42.17 -67.68 -42.12
CA LYS A 235 41.34 -68.87 -42.43
C LYS A 235 40.95 -68.97 -43.91
N GLY A 236 40.91 -67.85 -44.64
CA GLY A 236 40.62 -67.78 -46.08
C GLY A 236 41.77 -68.22 -47.00
N ILE A 237 43.01 -68.25 -46.50
CA ILE A 237 44.18 -68.70 -47.28
C ILE A 237 44.24 -70.23 -47.41
N ASN A 238 43.47 -70.99 -46.61
CA ASN A 238 43.52 -72.47 -46.63
C ASN A 238 42.30 -73.17 -47.24
N LYS A 239 41.47 -72.45 -48.02
CA LYS A 239 40.36 -73.05 -48.77
C LYS A 239 40.10 -72.33 -50.10
N THR A 240 40.95 -72.59 -51.09
CA THR A 240 40.61 -72.40 -52.50
C THR A 240 40.65 -73.73 -53.24
N THR A 241 39.56 -74.50 -53.15
CA THR A 241 38.97 -75.29 -54.24
C THR A 241 37.65 -75.90 -53.78
N SER A 242 36.52 -75.27 -54.13
CA SER A 242 35.33 -75.91 -54.74
C SER A 242 34.11 -74.98 -54.72
N SER A 243 33.62 -74.68 -55.93
CA SER A 243 32.25 -74.35 -56.37
C SER A 243 31.10 -74.24 -55.34
N ALA A 244 30.29 -73.16 -55.43
CA ALA A 244 28.85 -73.16 -55.78
C ALA A 244 28.18 -71.81 -55.41
N GLN A 245 27.17 -71.41 -56.19
CA GLN A 245 26.38 -70.16 -56.07
C GLN A 245 25.20 -70.30 -55.05
N PRO A 246 24.19 -69.38 -55.01
CA PRO A 246 23.97 -68.36 -53.98
C PRO A 246 22.68 -68.58 -53.12
N ALA A 247 22.57 -67.93 -51.95
CA ALA A 247 21.30 -67.76 -51.21
C ALA A 247 21.43 -66.61 -50.18
N THR A 248 20.75 -65.46 -50.40
CA THR A 248 19.51 -64.95 -49.74
C THR A 248 19.69 -64.27 -48.38
N ASP A 249 19.40 -62.96 -48.31
CA ASP A 249 18.48 -62.28 -47.36
C ASP A 249 18.63 -60.75 -47.55
N LEU A 250 17.65 -59.93 -47.96
CA LEU A 250 16.29 -59.65 -47.46
C LEU A 250 16.21 -59.17 -46.01
N VAL A 251 16.80 -58.01 -45.71
CA VAL A 251 16.14 -56.96 -44.88
C VAL A 251 16.69 -55.59 -45.31
N ALA A 252 15.84 -54.78 -45.94
CA ALA A 252 16.06 -53.36 -46.18
C ALA A 252 15.10 -52.57 -45.30
N ASP A 253 15.65 -51.55 -44.65
CA ASP A 253 15.03 -50.33 -44.13
C ASP A 253 13.66 -50.43 -43.45
N GLN A 254 13.69 -50.31 -42.12
CA GLN A 254 12.67 -49.59 -41.37
C GLN A 254 13.29 -49.05 -40.07
N GLU A 255 13.80 -47.82 -40.13
CA GLU A 255 14.00 -46.97 -38.96
C GLU A 255 13.14 -45.71 -39.17
N ASP A 256 11.90 -45.77 -38.72
CA ASP A 256 11.15 -44.58 -38.28
C ASP A 256 11.11 -44.66 -36.75
N ASP A 257 11.96 -43.89 -36.08
CA ASP A 257 11.76 -43.55 -34.67
C ASP A 257 11.86 -42.04 -34.49
N VAL A 258 10.68 -41.44 -34.41
CA VAL A 258 10.40 -40.08 -33.96
C VAL A 258 10.68 -40.03 -32.45
N ILE A 259 11.64 -39.20 -32.04
CA ILE A 259 11.86 -38.88 -30.62
C ILE A 259 11.07 -37.60 -30.27
N PHE A 260 10.37 -37.66 -29.14
CA PHE A 260 9.62 -36.58 -28.47
C PHE A 260 10.46 -35.36 -28.09
#